data_AF-A0A4P8RR08-F1
#
_entry.id   AF-A0A4P8RR08-F1
#
_cell.length_a   1.000
_cell.length_b   1.000
_cell.length_c   1.000
_cell.angle_alpha   90.00
_cell.angle_beta   90.00
_cell.angle_gamma   90.00
#
_symmetry.space_group_name_H-M   'P 1'
#
loop_
_entity.id
_entity.type
_entity.pdbx_description
1 polymer ?
#
loop_
_entity_poly.entity_id
_entity_poly.type
_entity_poly.pdbx_seq_one_letter_code
_entity_poly.pdbx_strand_id
1 'polypeptide(L)' 'MLTVPTNPATIRVHDRVTHQQFGCDEKFFQEHVKGKDLPVLKKYNSFYVVLPVAGTNPETDSYTVHESELLPKDQVHGNA' A
#
# COMPACT_ATOMS: atom_id res chain seq x y z
N MET A 1 -5.42 -20.09 6.08
CA MET A 1 -6.10 -18.80 6.31
C MET A 1 -5.04 -17.76 6.63
N LEU A 2 -4.92 -16.73 5.80
CA LEU A 2 -4.10 -15.55 6.10
C LEU A 2 -4.87 -14.70 7.11
N THR A 3 -4.46 -14.73 8.38
CA THR A 3 -4.99 -13.84 9.41
C THR A 3 -4.38 -12.46 9.23
N VAL A 4 -5.19 -11.48 8.86
CA VAL A 4 -4.77 -10.07 8.86
C VAL A 4 -4.53 -9.66 10.32
N PRO A 5 -3.35 -9.13 10.68
CA PRO A 5 -3.09 -8.70 12.05
C PRO A 5 -4.10 -7.64 12.48
N THR A 6 -4.47 -7.62 13.76
CA THR A 6 -5.49 -6.71 14.33
C THR A 6 -5.17 -5.23 14.13
N ASN A 7 -3.91 -4.88 13.87
CA ASN A 7 -3.44 -3.58 13.38
C ASN A 7 -2.28 -3.81 12.39
N PRO A 8 -2.54 -3.98 11.09
CA PRO A 8 -1.46 -4.15 10.12
C PRO A 8 -0.68 -2.85 9.99
N ALA A 9 0.65 -2.96 9.86
CA ALA A 9 1.46 -1.81 9.48
C ALA A 9 0.93 -1.27 8.15
N THR A 10 0.80 0.04 8.02
CA THR A 10 0.39 0.68 6.78
C THR A 10 1.57 1.35 6.10
N ILE A 11 1.47 1.51 4.79
CA ILE A 11 2.41 2.31 3.98
C ILE A 11 1.61 3.25 3.07
N ARG A 12 2.25 4.32 2.64
CA ARG A 12 1.67 5.24 1.67
C ARG A 12 2.62 5.36 0.48
N VAL A 13 2.06 5.23 -0.73
CA VAL A 13 2.83 5.41 -1.96
C VAL A 13 3.08 6.89 -2.24
N HIS A 14 4.21 7.18 -2.87
CA HIS A 14 4.60 8.54 -3.22
C HIS A 14 3.63 9.20 -4.23
N ASP A 15 3.59 10.54 -4.22
CA ASP A 15 2.81 11.31 -5.19
C ASP A 15 3.29 11.20 -6.65
N ARG A 16 4.52 10.74 -6.88
CA ARG A 16 5.03 10.43 -8.22
C ARG A 16 4.59 9.06 -8.75
N VAL A 17 4.14 8.14 -7.89
CA VAL A 17 3.71 6.79 -8.31
C VAL A 17 2.43 6.92 -9.12
N THR A 18 2.40 6.27 -10.27
CA THR A 18 1.26 6.27 -11.20
C THR A 18 0.50 4.95 -11.16
N HIS A 19 -0.75 4.96 -11.65
CA HIS A 19 -1.57 3.74 -11.77
C HIS A 19 -0.91 2.66 -12.62
N GLN A 20 -0.13 3.04 -13.64
CA GLN A 20 0.61 2.11 -14.50
C GLN A 20 1.74 1.40 -13.76
N GLN A 21 2.49 2.12 -12.91
CA GLN A 21 3.53 1.52 -12.07
C GLN A 21 2.93 0.60 -11.02
N PHE A 22 1.75 0.95 -10.51
CA PHE A 22 1.01 0.13 -9.57
C PHE A 22 0.32 -1.07 -10.23
N GLY A 23 0.09 -1.03 -11.55
CA GLY A 23 -0.56 -2.11 -12.30
C GLY A 23 -2.07 -2.17 -12.14
N CYS A 24 -2.75 -1.03 -11.92
CA CYS A 24 -4.22 -0.94 -11.83
C CYS A 24 -4.78 0.16 -12.74
N ASP A 25 -6.10 0.25 -12.86
CA ASP A 25 -6.74 1.35 -13.58
C ASP A 25 -6.59 2.68 -12.82
N GLU A 26 -6.66 3.79 -13.56
CA GLU A 26 -6.46 5.12 -13.01
C GLU A 26 -7.51 5.50 -11.96
N LYS A 27 -8.79 5.16 -12.20
CA LYS A 27 -9.86 5.53 -11.29
C LYS A 27 -9.70 4.82 -9.95
N PHE A 28 -9.46 3.51 -9.97
CA PHE A 28 -9.17 2.72 -8.79
C PHE A 28 -7.92 3.24 -8.05
N PHE A 29 -6.87 3.58 -8.79
CA PHE A 29 -5.66 4.14 -8.19
C PHE A 29 -5.94 5.43 -7.43
N GLN A 30 -6.67 6.38 -8.03
CA GLN A 30 -6.99 7.65 -7.38
C GLN A 30 -7.91 7.48 -6.17
N GLU A 31 -8.88 6.57 -6.25
CA GLU A 31 -9.89 6.37 -5.19
C GLU A 31 -9.34 5.56 -4.00
N HIS A 32 -8.49 4.56 -4.24
CA HIS A 32 -8.11 3.56 -3.24
C HIS A 32 -6.61 3.50 -2.92
N VAL A 33 -5.74 4.00 -3.80
CA VAL A 33 -4.29 3.87 -3.64
C VAL A 33 -3.62 5.21 -3.32
N LYS A 34 -3.93 6.24 -4.10
CA LYS A 34 -3.25 7.53 -4.05
C LYS A 34 -3.54 8.27 -2.74
N GLY A 35 -2.49 8.61 -2.00
CA GLY A 35 -2.62 9.31 -0.73
C GLY A 35 -3.33 8.52 0.38
N LYS A 36 -3.63 7.24 0.16
CA LYS A 36 -4.27 6.34 1.14
C LYS A 36 -3.22 5.51 1.87
N ASP A 37 -3.54 5.15 3.11
CA ASP A 37 -2.73 4.23 3.89
C ASP A 37 -3.10 2.80 3.54
N LEU A 38 -2.15 2.10 2.93
CA LEU A 38 -2.32 0.75 2.43
C LEU A 38 -1.84 -0.25 3.48
N PRO A 39 -2.70 -1.13 4.00
CA PRO A 39 -2.28 -2.19 4.91
C PRO A 39 -1.29 -3.13 4.24
N VAL A 40 -0.17 -3.37 4.91
CA VAL A 40 0.87 -4.30 4.50
C VAL A 40 0.49 -5.70 4.95
N LEU A 41 0.41 -6.62 3.99
CA LEU A 41 0.17 -8.03 4.22
C LEU A 41 1.49 -8.77 4.49
N LYS A 42 2.54 -8.43 3.72
CA LYS A 42 3.85 -9.05 3.81
C LYS A 42 4.93 -8.08 3.36
N LYS A 43 6.11 -8.15 3.98
CA LYS A 43 7.34 -7.53 3.48
C LYS A 43 8.33 -8.63 3.11
N TYR A 44 8.98 -8.52 1.96
CA TYR A 44 10.13 -9.36 1.62
C TYR A 44 11.17 -8.52 0.89
N ASN A 45 12.42 -8.57 1.35
CA ASN A 45 13.51 -7.71 0.85
C ASN A 45 13.08 -6.23 0.82
N SER A 46 13.18 -5.62 -0.36
CA SER A 46 12.81 -4.24 -0.68
C SER A 46 11.38 -4.07 -1.21
N PHE A 47 10.52 -5.08 -1.05
CA PHE A 47 9.14 -5.07 -1.56
C PHE A 47 8.12 -5.27 -0.46
N TYR A 48 6.97 -4.59 -0.64
CA TYR A 48 5.81 -4.67 0.23
C TYR A 48 4.62 -5.19 -0.57
N VAL A 49 3.95 -6.19 -0.03
CA VAL A 49 2.65 -6.64 -0.52
C VAL A 49 1.59 -5.92 0.28
N VAL A 50 0.75 -5.17 -0.41
CA VAL A 50 -0.31 -4.35 0.19
C VAL A 50 -1.68 -4.72 -0.32
N LEU A 51 -2.70 -4.35 0.46
CA LEU A 51 -4.10 -4.44 0.05
C LEU A 51 -4.62 -3.01 -0.21
N PRO A 52 -5.08 -2.65 -1.42
CA PRO A 52 -5.60 -1.32 -1.73
C PRO A 52 -6.89 -0.99 -0.99
N VAL A 53 -7.68 -2.01 -0.65
CA VAL A 53 -8.99 -1.85 -0.03
C VAL A 53 -9.04 -2.75 1.20
N ALA A 54 -9.29 -2.17 2.38
CA ALA A 54 -9.43 -2.95 3.60
C ALA A 54 -10.62 -3.93 3.47
N GLY A 55 -10.39 -5.21 3.77
CA GLY A 55 -11.42 -6.24 3.76
C GLY A 55 -11.62 -6.96 2.42
N THR A 56 -10.83 -6.66 1.38
CA THR A 56 -10.79 -7.48 0.15
C THR A 56 -9.88 -8.70 0.30
N ASN A 57 -9.91 -9.61 -0.67
CA ASN A 57 -9.19 -10.87 -0.56
C ASN A 57 -7.69 -10.66 -0.82
N PRO A 58 -6.80 -10.92 0.16
CA PRO A 58 -5.36 -10.73 0.00
C PRO A 58 -4.72 -11.61 -1.08
N GLU A 59 -5.34 -12.73 -1.47
CA GLU A 59 -4.81 -13.63 -2.50
C GLU A 59 -5.04 -13.09 -3.92
N THR A 60 -6.06 -12.25 -4.14
CA THR A 60 -6.45 -11.76 -5.48
C THR A 60 -6.27 -10.27 -5.66
N ASP A 61 -6.42 -9.49 -4.59
CA ASP A 61 -6.45 -8.02 -4.64
C ASP A 61 -5.19 -7.39 -4.05
N SER A 62 -4.12 -8.15 -3.89
CA SER A 62 -2.86 -7.63 -3.36
C SER A 62 -1.93 -7.12 -4.45
N TYR A 63 -1.17 -6.08 -4.10
CA TYR A 63 -0.25 -5.40 -5.01
C TYR A 63 1.14 -5.35 -4.40
N THR A 64 2.16 -5.46 -5.25
CA THR A 64 3.55 -5.39 -4.82
C THR A 64 4.12 -4.01 -5.11
N VAL A 65 4.64 -3.34 -4.08
CA VAL A 65 5.23 -2.00 -4.16
C VAL A 65 6.68 -2.06 -3.72
N HIS A 66 7.57 -1.40 -4.47
CA HIS A 66 8.98 -1.30 -4.09
C HIS A 66 9.20 -0.22 -3.02
N GLU A 67 10.16 -0.41 -2.12
CA GLU A 67 10.38 0.50 -0.99
C GLU A 67 10.74 1.93 -1.42
N SER A 68 11.38 2.11 -2.58
CA SER A 68 11.71 3.44 -3.15
C SER A 68 10.49 4.22 -3.64
N GLU A 69 9.33 3.57 -3.72
CA GLU A 69 8.05 4.16 -4.12
C GLU A 69 7.21 4.56 -2.90
N LEU A 70 7.69 4.29 -1.69
CA LEU A 70 7.00 4.62 -0.45
C LEU A 70 7.46 5.95 0.10
N LEU A 71 6.54 6.65 0.75
CA LEU A 71 6.89 7.81 1.57
C LEU A 71 7.71 7.34 2.79
N PRO A 72 8.76 8.07 3.18
CA PRO A 72 9.52 7.77 4.40
C PRO A 72 8.60 7.73 5.62
N LYS A 73 8.77 6.73 6.51
CA LYS A 73 7.98 6.59 7.75
C LYS A 73 8.03 7.83 8.64
N ASP A 74 9.11 8.61 8.58
CA ASP A 74 9.27 9.88 9.30
C ASP A 74 8.34 11.01 8.83
N GLN A 75 7.68 10.90 7.66
CA GLN A 75 6.70 11.89 7.21
C GLN A 75 5.24 11.52 7.52
N VAL A 76 4.99 10.39 8.19
CA VAL A 76 3.62 9.93 8.53
C VAL A 76 3.19 10.38 9.93
N HIS A 77 4.08 10.98 10.73
CA HIS A 77 3.72 11.65 11.99
C HIS A 77 4.15 13.13 11.97
N GLY A 78 3.29 13.97 11.40
CA GLY A 78 3.22 15.38 11.76
C GLY A 78 2.21 15.56 12.89
N ASN A 79 2.65 15.43 14.14
CA ASN A 79 2.45 16.49 15.14
C ASN A 79 3.19 16.18 16.43
N ALA A 80 4.01 17.15 16.82
CA ALA A 80 4.51 17.39 18.17
C ALA A 80 3.36 17.72 19.14
#